data_AF-A0A1Z1G775-F1
#
_entry.id   AF-A0A1Z1G775-F1
#
_cell.length_a   1.000
_cell.length_b   1.000
_cell.length_c   1.000
_cell.angle_alpha   90.00
_cell.angle_beta   90.00
_cell.angle_gamma   90.00
#
_symmetry.space_group_name_H-M   'P 1'
#
loop_
_entity.id
_entity.type
_entity.pdbx_description
1 polymer ?
#
loop_
_entity_poly.entity_id
_entity_poly.type
_entity_poly.pdbx_seq_one_letter_code
_entity_poly.pdbx_strand_id
1 'polypeptide(L)'
;MDVRQFGLVFFVSVLTSVTIQSHESLLHVQDDLKAKTIILPDDEQTTLYHKAFQTLLPGFKSRVTLKGLIYVDQIAMDLLSNAIKTATVPDQHGGTGVVKYDLTGFRVTGFSPPQSSINLIPGSGITWAGNGAKVSMYGNFHYKLAWIIPIEDSGSFDISINGLSFSINAAFGVDSGGRPSVAASGCNCDISSVDITFHGGMAWLYNLFTSLIEPSVRDSLKGTVCSSVTSLINDNGEKELASLSVTIEIANMFLLDYRLIQTPTFTTTYLETYHKGEIFWLNNITEAPFQPAVMADTAGDDKMMYFWLSDYIFNTMGLVAQQHNVLNYNLTAQDLPPDQRGILNTTCTSAECLGILVPQVGKLYPNSSIELHMFSCISPKMTITPNDISVSCSGKIVFYARQKNNSLPSLFTLMADMQAFLNVSVAMEKIYGKVNDIKLAINVTDSAVGDISSVVLQIIIDQVLKSYLIPTLNDIGQKGFPLPVFDGVSFVNSNLILMQDVILVGTDIQYQGQIFRH
;
A
#
# COMPACT_ATOMS: atom_id res chain seq x y z
N MET A 1 15.82 -17.70 14.67
CA MET A 1 17.09 -18.19 14.08
C MET A 1 18.23 -17.84 15.03
N ASP A 2 19.42 -18.45 14.88
CA ASP A 2 20.55 -18.21 15.79
C ASP A 2 21.00 -16.73 15.75
N VAL A 3 21.27 -16.15 16.92
CA VAL A 3 21.61 -14.73 17.14
C VAL A 3 22.88 -14.31 16.40
N ARG A 4 23.70 -15.29 15.98
CA ARG A 4 24.99 -15.08 15.32
C ARG A 4 24.91 -14.67 13.85
N GLN A 5 23.75 -14.82 13.19
CA GLN A 5 23.63 -14.54 11.75
C GLN A 5 23.09 -13.13 11.40
N PHE A 6 22.99 -12.20 12.35
CA PHE A 6 22.11 -11.04 12.17
C PHE A 6 22.55 -9.93 11.20
N GLY A 7 23.84 -9.80 10.84
CA GLY A 7 24.28 -8.62 10.08
C GLY A 7 24.87 -8.77 8.69
N LEU A 8 24.84 -9.97 8.08
CA LEU A 8 24.95 -10.07 6.62
C LEU A 8 23.62 -9.64 6.01
N VAL A 9 22.55 -10.02 6.73
CA VAL A 9 21.16 -9.72 6.47
C VAL A 9 20.95 -8.24 6.17
N PHE A 10 21.76 -7.32 6.72
CA PHE A 10 21.57 -5.89 6.44
C PHE A 10 22.29 -5.31 5.24
N PHE A 11 23.38 -5.92 4.73
CA PHE A 11 23.84 -5.56 3.37
C PHE A 11 22.72 -5.79 2.33
N VAL A 12 21.69 -6.55 2.72
CA VAL A 12 20.49 -6.88 1.97
C VAL A 12 19.18 -6.33 2.52
N SER A 13 19.09 -5.80 3.74
CA SER A 13 17.77 -5.62 4.36
C SER A 13 16.99 -4.47 3.74
N VAL A 14 17.69 -3.53 3.09
CA VAL A 14 17.19 -2.61 2.06
C VAL A 14 16.31 -3.34 1.00
N LEU A 15 16.34 -4.67 0.95
CA LEU A 15 15.67 -5.61 0.04
C LEU A 15 14.97 -6.80 0.76
N THR A 16 14.43 -6.61 1.98
CA THR A 16 13.28 -7.36 2.61
C THR A 16 13.54 -8.49 3.67
N SER A 17 12.49 -9.14 4.19
CA SER A 17 12.24 -9.31 5.66
C SER A 17 12.13 -10.74 6.26
N VAL A 18 11.90 -10.87 7.59
CA VAL A 18 11.37 -12.05 8.39
C VAL A 18 12.43 -13.07 8.91
N THR A 19 12.53 -13.55 10.18
CA THR A 19 11.94 -13.30 11.56
C THR A 19 12.67 -14.11 12.68
N ILE A 20 12.50 -13.82 14.01
CA ILE A 20 11.92 -14.70 15.11
C ILE A 20 12.35 -14.28 16.57
N GLN A 21 11.38 -14.22 17.52
CA GLN A 21 11.36 -14.34 19.04
C GLN A 21 12.55 -13.90 19.95
N SER A 22 12.40 -13.36 21.19
CA SER A 22 11.23 -13.04 22.08
C SER A 22 11.58 -12.20 23.36
N HIS A 23 10.55 -11.60 23.99
CA HIS A 23 10.39 -11.10 25.40
C HIS A 23 10.82 -9.68 25.88
N GLU A 24 9.79 -8.87 26.21
CA GLU A 24 9.54 -7.96 27.38
C GLU A 24 10.71 -7.15 28.05
N SER A 25 10.58 -5.88 28.47
CA SER A 25 9.47 -5.27 29.27
C SER A 25 9.42 -3.72 29.28
N LEU A 26 8.23 -3.14 29.04
CA LEU A 26 7.50 -2.04 29.74
C LEU A 26 8.14 -0.75 30.35
N LEU A 27 7.41 0.37 30.11
CA LEU A 27 7.24 1.64 30.89
C LEU A 27 8.39 2.69 30.86
N HIS A 28 8.16 4.02 30.86
CA HIS A 28 6.97 4.86 31.17
C HIS A 28 6.87 6.11 30.25
N VAL A 29 5.76 6.86 30.33
CA VAL A 29 5.33 7.97 29.45
C VAL A 29 4.89 9.21 30.27
N GLN A 30 4.92 10.41 29.65
CA GLN A 30 4.32 11.70 30.09
C GLN A 30 4.96 12.43 31.32
N ASP A 31 4.88 13.77 31.49
CA ASP A 31 4.17 14.83 30.74
C ASP A 31 4.77 16.25 30.95
N ASP A 32 4.06 17.28 30.46
CA ASP A 32 3.98 18.67 30.97
C ASP A 32 4.86 19.77 30.30
N LEU A 33 4.37 20.31 29.17
CA LEU A 33 4.76 21.64 28.65
C LEU A 33 3.58 22.62 28.77
N LYS A 34 3.62 23.49 29.79
CA LYS A 34 2.62 24.56 29.98
C LYS A 34 2.95 25.79 29.14
N ALA A 35 1.94 26.30 28.44
CA ALA A 35 2.06 27.45 27.56
C ALA A 35 2.57 28.70 28.29
N LYS A 36 3.59 29.33 27.71
CA LYS A 36 4.05 30.66 28.09
C LYS A 36 4.29 31.46 26.80
N THR A 37 3.45 32.46 26.56
CA THR A 37 3.57 33.33 25.39
C THR A 37 4.84 34.16 25.52
N ILE A 38 5.86 33.85 24.72
CA ILE A 38 7.09 34.64 24.60
C ILE A 38 7.02 35.37 23.27
N ILE A 39 7.08 36.71 23.33
CA ILE A 39 7.22 37.55 22.14
C ILE A 39 8.72 37.58 21.82
N LEU A 40 9.11 36.99 20.68
CA LEU A 40 10.50 36.89 20.24
C LEU A 40 10.84 37.98 19.20
N PRO A 41 12.12 38.39 19.07
CA PRO A 41 12.54 39.45 18.15
C PRO A 41 12.40 39.05 16.67
N ASP A 42 12.37 40.05 15.77
CA ASP A 42 12.11 39.86 14.34
C ASP A 42 13.12 38.95 13.60
N ASP A 43 14.38 38.82 14.07
CA ASP A 43 15.34 37.86 13.50
C ASP A 43 15.00 36.39 13.83
N GLU A 44 14.46 36.12 15.03
CA GLU A 44 13.93 34.79 15.36
C GLU A 44 12.61 34.52 14.65
N GLN A 45 11.77 35.54 14.45
CA GLN A 45 10.63 35.40 13.53
C GLN A 45 11.11 35.02 12.13
N THR A 46 12.11 35.70 11.58
CA THR A 46 12.62 35.40 10.23
C THR A 46 13.20 33.98 10.14
N THR A 47 13.79 33.47 11.22
CA THR A 47 14.28 32.07 11.30
C THR A 47 13.14 31.06 11.47
N LEU A 48 12.08 31.38 12.21
CA LEU A 48 10.83 30.60 12.32
C LEU A 48 9.99 30.64 11.03
N TYR A 49 10.02 31.76 10.29
CA TYR A 49 9.45 31.89 8.95
C TYR A 49 10.34 31.26 7.88
N HIS A 50 11.63 30.98 8.12
CA HIS A 50 12.44 30.06 7.31
C HIS A 50 12.28 28.59 7.73
N LYS A 51 11.52 28.33 8.79
CA LYS A 51 10.75 27.09 8.98
C LYS A 51 9.44 27.08 8.18
N ALA A 52 9.23 28.04 7.25
CA ALA A 52 8.19 27.95 6.24
C ALA A 52 8.28 26.61 5.52
N PHE A 53 7.11 25.99 5.34
CA PHE A 53 6.79 24.96 4.36
C PHE A 53 8.00 24.44 3.58
N GLN A 54 8.76 23.53 4.20
CA GLN A 54 9.40 22.50 3.40
C GLN A 54 8.25 21.77 2.72
N THR A 55 8.11 21.95 1.41
CA THR A 55 7.20 21.16 0.59
C THR A 55 7.61 19.72 0.79
N LEU A 56 6.85 18.99 1.62
CA LEU A 56 7.21 17.63 1.98
C LEU A 56 7.10 16.80 0.71
N LEU A 57 8.24 16.36 0.19
CA LEU A 57 8.26 15.55 -1.02
C LEU A 57 7.85 14.12 -0.63
N PRO A 58 7.05 13.43 -1.46
CA PRO A 58 6.66 12.05 -1.20
C PRO A 58 7.84 11.11 -1.44
N GLY A 59 8.08 10.16 -0.52
CA GLY A 59 8.86 8.96 -0.81
C GLY A 59 8.06 7.96 -1.66
N PHE A 60 6.73 8.03 -1.61
CA PHE A 60 5.83 7.18 -2.39
C PHE A 60 4.61 7.97 -2.93
N LYS A 61 4.24 7.74 -4.20
CA LYS A 61 3.05 8.34 -4.84
C LYS A 61 2.22 7.27 -5.51
N SER A 62 0.89 7.37 -5.47
CA SER A 62 0.00 6.53 -6.29
C SER A 62 -1.01 7.36 -7.09
N ARG A 63 -1.41 6.83 -8.25
CA ARG A 63 -2.36 7.43 -9.19
C ARG A 63 -3.43 6.43 -9.57
N VAL A 64 -4.69 6.86 -9.59
CA VAL A 64 -5.83 6.14 -10.20
C VAL A 64 -6.25 6.91 -11.45
N THR A 65 -6.28 6.24 -12.59
CA THR A 65 -6.64 6.85 -13.90
C THR A 65 -8.15 6.77 -14.18
N LEU A 66 -8.61 7.43 -15.24
CA LEU A 66 -9.98 7.20 -15.76
C LEU A 66 -10.28 5.72 -16.00
N LYS A 67 -9.31 4.92 -16.46
CA LYS A 67 -9.48 3.47 -16.66
C LYS A 67 -9.78 2.76 -15.33
N GLY A 68 -9.11 3.15 -14.25
CA GLY A 68 -9.37 2.64 -12.90
C GLY A 68 -10.73 3.10 -12.37
N LEU A 69 -11.10 4.37 -12.58
CA LEU A 69 -12.38 4.91 -12.13
C LEU A 69 -13.58 4.29 -12.87
N ILE A 70 -13.45 3.96 -14.16
CA ILE A 70 -14.47 3.20 -14.91
C ILE A 70 -14.66 1.80 -14.32
N TYR A 71 -13.60 1.16 -13.84
CA TYR A 71 -13.69 -0.15 -13.18
C TYR A 71 -14.33 -0.06 -11.78
N VAL A 72 -14.00 0.99 -11.01
CA VAL A 72 -14.65 1.30 -9.74
C VAL A 72 -16.14 1.61 -9.92
N ASP A 73 -16.52 2.35 -10.97
CA ASP A 73 -17.91 2.64 -11.32
C ASP A 73 -18.73 1.36 -11.58
N GLN A 74 -18.15 0.38 -12.29
CA GLN A 74 -18.78 -0.93 -12.50
C GLN A 74 -19.06 -1.66 -11.18
N ILE A 75 -18.08 -1.71 -10.28
CA ILE A 75 -18.23 -2.35 -8.95
C ILE A 75 -19.30 -1.62 -8.12
N ALA A 76 -19.25 -0.29 -8.08
CA ALA A 76 -20.21 0.53 -7.35
C ALA A 76 -21.64 0.36 -7.90
N MET A 77 -21.78 0.24 -9.22
CA MET A 77 -23.07 -0.03 -9.87
C MET A 77 -23.61 -1.44 -9.61
N ASP A 78 -22.75 -2.46 -9.52
CA ASP A 78 -23.20 -3.80 -9.14
C ASP A 78 -23.70 -3.84 -7.68
N LEU A 79 -22.99 -3.17 -6.76
CA LEU A 79 -23.42 -3.01 -5.37
C LEU A 79 -24.75 -2.25 -5.27
N LEU A 80 -24.89 -1.11 -5.95
CA LEU A 80 -26.14 -0.33 -6.00
C LEU A 80 -27.28 -1.14 -6.63
N SER A 81 -27.01 -1.86 -7.72
CA SER A 81 -28.01 -2.69 -8.39
C SER A 81 -28.56 -3.77 -7.48
N ASN A 82 -27.74 -4.34 -6.60
CA ASN A 82 -28.18 -5.32 -5.62
C ASN A 82 -29.00 -4.66 -4.51
N ALA A 83 -28.52 -3.55 -3.94
CA ALA A 83 -29.24 -2.79 -2.91
C ALA A 83 -30.63 -2.33 -3.37
N ILE A 84 -30.77 -1.84 -4.61
CA ILE A 84 -32.07 -1.43 -5.17
C ILE A 84 -32.99 -2.64 -5.42
N LYS A 85 -32.47 -3.79 -5.90
CA LYS A 85 -33.29 -5.01 -6.09
C LYS A 85 -33.82 -5.58 -4.78
N THR A 86 -33.12 -5.39 -3.67
CA THR A 86 -33.54 -5.85 -2.33
C THR A 86 -34.27 -4.78 -1.51
N ALA A 87 -34.40 -3.55 -2.02
CA ALA A 87 -35.04 -2.45 -1.31
C ALA A 87 -36.54 -2.69 -1.09
N THR A 88 -37.00 -2.45 0.13
CA THR A 88 -38.41 -2.43 0.51
C THR A 88 -38.93 -1.00 0.53
N VAL A 89 -39.92 -0.67 -0.30
CA VAL A 89 -40.64 0.61 -0.19
C VAL A 89 -41.64 0.51 0.98
N PRO A 90 -41.70 1.47 1.92
CA PRO A 90 -42.63 1.41 3.05
C PRO A 90 -44.09 1.39 2.62
N ASP A 91 -44.90 0.57 3.30
CA ASP A 91 -46.35 0.54 3.14
C ASP A 91 -46.96 1.95 3.39
N GLN A 92 -47.98 2.31 2.61
CA GLN A 92 -48.57 3.64 2.57
C GLN A 92 -50.04 3.57 2.98
N HIS A 93 -50.44 4.39 3.95
CA HIS A 93 -51.80 4.42 4.50
C HIS A 93 -52.36 5.85 4.40
N GLY A 94 -53.63 5.99 4.05
CA GLY A 94 -54.22 7.33 3.90
C GLY A 94 -55.74 7.34 3.74
N GLY A 95 -56.28 8.54 3.51
CA GLY A 95 -57.71 8.72 3.26
C GLY A 95 -58.16 10.18 3.13
N THR A 96 -59.24 10.38 2.39
CA THR A 96 -59.84 11.68 2.08
C THR A 96 -61.35 11.63 2.32
N GLY A 97 -61.75 11.74 3.59
CA GLY A 97 -63.16 11.82 4.03
C GLY A 97 -63.99 10.57 3.74
N VAL A 98 -64.41 10.41 2.49
CA VAL A 98 -65.22 9.29 1.97
C VAL A 98 -64.35 8.06 1.66
N VAL A 99 -63.06 8.22 1.35
CA VAL A 99 -62.15 7.10 1.03
C VAL A 99 -61.12 6.91 2.15
N LYS A 100 -60.86 5.67 2.55
CA LYS A 100 -59.63 5.23 3.24
C LYS A 100 -58.92 4.18 2.39
N TYR A 101 -57.60 4.12 2.46
CA TYR A 101 -56.80 3.17 1.68
C TYR A 101 -55.53 2.72 2.39
N ASP A 102 -55.10 1.51 2.02
CA ASP A 102 -53.86 0.86 2.42
C ASP A 102 -53.15 0.35 1.15
N LEU A 103 -51.85 0.58 1.04
CA LEU A 103 -51.01 0.15 -0.08
C LEU A 103 -49.82 -0.60 0.51
N THR A 104 -49.70 -1.89 0.20
CA THR A 104 -48.87 -2.80 0.97
C THR A 104 -48.10 -3.81 0.14
N GLY A 105 -46.97 -4.28 0.69
CA GLY A 105 -46.18 -5.35 0.09
C GLY A 105 -45.49 -4.93 -1.21
N PHE A 106 -45.03 -3.67 -1.25
CA PHE A 106 -44.21 -3.17 -2.35
C PHE A 106 -42.93 -4.00 -2.50
N ARG A 107 -42.64 -4.43 -3.73
CA ARG A 107 -41.41 -5.14 -4.08
C ARG A 107 -40.92 -4.76 -5.46
N VAL A 108 -39.61 -4.66 -5.63
CA VAL A 108 -38.99 -4.53 -6.96
C VAL A 108 -39.14 -5.85 -7.71
N THR A 109 -39.77 -5.80 -8.89
CA THR A 109 -39.97 -6.95 -9.79
C THR A 109 -39.03 -6.91 -10.99
N GLY A 110 -38.45 -5.75 -11.29
CA GLY A 110 -37.43 -5.58 -12.33
C GLY A 110 -36.59 -4.33 -12.10
N PHE A 111 -35.30 -4.42 -12.43
CA PHE A 111 -34.39 -3.27 -12.39
C PHE A 111 -33.48 -3.30 -13.61
N SER A 112 -33.51 -2.22 -14.39
CA SER A 112 -32.52 -1.92 -15.42
C SER A 112 -31.61 -0.83 -14.87
N PRO A 113 -30.31 -1.10 -14.64
CA PRO A 113 -29.39 -0.08 -14.14
C PRO A 113 -29.27 1.10 -15.11
N PRO A 114 -28.95 2.30 -14.59
CA PRO A 114 -28.61 3.46 -15.40
C PRO A 114 -27.28 3.24 -16.14
N GLN A 115 -27.03 4.06 -17.17
CA GLN A 115 -25.66 4.35 -17.57
C GLN A 115 -25.03 5.29 -16.53
N SER A 116 -23.90 4.89 -15.97
CA SER A 116 -23.17 5.60 -14.91
C SER A 116 -21.86 6.23 -15.39
N SER A 117 -21.33 7.15 -14.60
CA SER A 117 -19.95 7.62 -14.70
C SER A 117 -19.47 8.24 -13.38
N ILE A 118 -18.19 8.03 -13.08
CA ILE A 118 -17.46 8.78 -12.05
C ILE A 118 -16.64 9.88 -12.75
N ASN A 119 -16.89 11.13 -12.38
CA ASN A 119 -16.21 12.30 -12.93
C ASN A 119 -15.36 12.95 -11.85
N LEU A 120 -14.12 13.31 -12.18
CA LEU A 120 -13.20 13.98 -11.26
C LEU A 120 -13.48 15.49 -11.21
N ILE A 121 -13.51 16.05 -10.01
CA ILE A 121 -13.66 17.49 -9.76
C ILE A 121 -12.33 18.03 -9.23
N PRO A 122 -11.56 18.80 -10.02
CA PRO A 122 -10.30 19.37 -9.59
C PRO A 122 -10.42 20.16 -8.27
N GLY A 123 -9.59 19.79 -7.30
CA GLY A 123 -9.57 20.43 -5.97
C GLY A 123 -10.74 20.10 -5.04
N SER A 124 -11.66 19.19 -5.40
CA SER A 124 -12.84 18.88 -4.55
C SER A 124 -13.12 17.38 -4.33
N GLY A 125 -12.85 16.49 -5.29
CA GLY A 125 -13.21 15.08 -5.17
C GLY A 125 -13.82 14.51 -6.45
N ILE A 126 -14.93 13.77 -6.35
CA ILE A 126 -15.65 13.17 -7.49
C ILE A 126 -17.14 13.51 -7.49
N THR A 127 -17.76 13.47 -8.67
CA THR A 127 -19.20 13.30 -8.85
C THR A 127 -19.47 11.92 -9.43
N TRP A 128 -20.27 11.10 -8.74
CA TRP A 128 -20.83 9.86 -9.29
C TRP A 128 -22.26 10.11 -9.74
N ALA A 129 -22.56 9.84 -11.01
CA ALA A 129 -23.88 10.09 -11.59
C ALA A 129 -24.35 8.93 -12.46
N GLY A 130 -25.65 8.65 -12.41
CA GLY A 130 -26.32 7.66 -13.24
C GLY A 130 -27.55 8.25 -13.93
N ASN A 131 -27.82 7.86 -15.17
CA ASN A 131 -28.99 8.31 -15.94
C ASN A 131 -29.66 7.13 -16.68
N GLY A 132 -30.99 7.19 -16.82
CA GLY A 132 -31.77 6.27 -17.66
C GLY A 132 -32.19 4.97 -16.98
N ALA A 133 -32.06 4.86 -15.66
CA ALA A 133 -32.49 3.67 -14.93
C ALA A 133 -34.00 3.43 -15.08
N LYS A 134 -34.40 2.15 -15.03
CA LYS A 134 -35.81 1.74 -15.00
C LYS A 134 -36.07 0.82 -13.82
N VAL A 135 -37.17 1.05 -13.12
CA VAL A 135 -37.61 0.23 -12.00
C VAL A 135 -39.02 -0.25 -12.30
N SER A 136 -39.24 -1.56 -12.16
CA SER A 136 -40.56 -2.17 -12.15
C SER A 136 -40.83 -2.67 -10.75
N MET A 137 -42.00 -2.36 -10.22
CA MET A 137 -42.43 -2.78 -8.88
C MET A 137 -43.85 -3.33 -8.92
N TYR A 138 -44.15 -4.18 -7.96
CA TYR A 138 -45.49 -4.71 -7.69
C TYR A 138 -45.91 -4.29 -6.28
N GLY A 139 -47.20 -3.99 -6.09
CA GLY A 139 -47.80 -3.81 -4.77
C GLY A 139 -49.27 -4.22 -4.75
N ASN A 140 -49.86 -4.22 -3.56
CA ASN A 140 -51.27 -4.53 -3.33
C ASN A 140 -51.98 -3.30 -2.80
N PHE A 141 -53.26 -3.13 -3.13
CA PHE A 141 -54.10 -2.07 -2.57
C PHE A 141 -55.35 -2.64 -1.91
N HIS A 142 -55.79 -1.96 -0.86
CA HIS A 142 -57.09 -2.15 -0.23
C HIS A 142 -57.71 -0.78 0.02
N TYR A 143 -59.03 -0.65 -0.14
CA TYR A 143 -59.72 0.60 0.18
C TYR A 143 -61.11 0.37 0.76
N LYS A 144 -61.57 1.39 1.49
CA LYS A 144 -62.88 1.44 2.15
C LYS A 144 -63.57 2.76 1.84
N LEU A 145 -64.76 2.68 1.22
CA LEU A 145 -65.64 3.81 0.95
C LEU A 145 -66.67 3.96 2.07
N ALA A 146 -66.59 5.06 2.81
CA ALA A 146 -67.53 5.45 3.86
C ALA A 146 -68.73 6.22 3.29
N TRP A 147 -69.60 5.52 2.57
CA TRP A 147 -70.91 6.03 2.12
C TRP A 147 -72.06 5.42 2.95
N ILE A 148 -73.31 5.67 2.55
CA ILE A 148 -74.52 5.13 3.20
C ILE A 148 -74.51 3.58 3.24
N ILE A 149 -73.83 2.95 2.28
CA ILE A 149 -73.47 1.53 2.29
C ILE A 149 -71.94 1.46 2.20
N PRO A 150 -71.24 0.79 3.14
CA PRO A 150 -69.80 0.59 3.04
C PRO A 150 -69.44 -0.28 1.84
N ILE A 151 -68.47 0.16 1.04
CA ILE A 151 -67.88 -0.65 -0.04
C ILE A 151 -66.41 -0.86 0.32
N GLU A 152 -65.98 -2.11 0.36
CA GLU A 152 -64.58 -2.51 0.57
C GLU A 152 -64.16 -3.43 -0.58
N ASP A 153 -62.94 -3.24 -1.07
CA ASP A 153 -62.39 -3.98 -2.20
C ASP A 153 -60.86 -3.99 -2.13
N SER A 154 -60.23 -4.83 -2.94
CA SER A 154 -58.79 -5.04 -2.95
C SER A 154 -58.30 -5.51 -4.31
N GLY A 155 -57.07 -5.16 -4.66
CA GLY A 155 -56.43 -5.64 -5.88
C GLY A 155 -54.92 -5.44 -5.82
N SER A 156 -54.29 -5.46 -6.99
CA SER A 156 -52.86 -5.22 -7.13
C SER A 156 -52.58 -4.08 -8.09
N PHE A 157 -51.35 -3.59 -8.08
CA PHE A 157 -50.87 -2.64 -9.06
C PHE A 157 -49.42 -2.93 -9.44
N ASP A 158 -49.09 -2.66 -10.69
CA ASP A 158 -47.71 -2.58 -11.16
C ASP A 158 -47.32 -1.11 -11.31
N ILE A 159 -46.07 -0.78 -10.96
CA ILE A 159 -45.47 0.53 -11.14
C ILE A 159 -44.29 0.38 -12.10
N SER A 160 -44.28 1.16 -13.17
CA SER A 160 -43.18 1.28 -14.12
C SER A 160 -42.56 2.66 -14.01
N ILE A 161 -41.27 2.72 -13.77
CA ILE A 161 -40.52 3.96 -13.55
C ILE A 161 -39.48 4.08 -14.64
N ASN A 162 -39.49 5.21 -15.33
CA ASN A 162 -38.63 5.45 -16.48
C ASN A 162 -37.78 6.70 -16.28
N GLY A 163 -36.53 6.63 -16.73
CA GLY A 163 -35.60 7.75 -16.70
C GLY A 163 -35.33 8.22 -15.27
N LEU A 164 -35.05 7.28 -14.37
CA LEU A 164 -34.52 7.59 -13.05
C LEU A 164 -33.03 7.93 -13.19
N SER A 165 -32.63 9.03 -12.56
CA SER A 165 -31.26 9.52 -12.53
C SER A 165 -30.84 9.90 -11.11
N PHE A 166 -29.54 9.85 -10.85
CA PHE A 166 -28.94 10.33 -9.61
C PHE A 166 -27.63 11.05 -9.90
N SER A 167 -27.24 11.94 -8.99
CA SER A 167 -25.93 12.57 -8.94
C SER A 167 -25.55 12.78 -7.48
N ILE A 168 -24.39 12.26 -7.06
CA ILE A 168 -23.84 12.46 -5.72
C ILE A 168 -22.41 12.96 -5.84
N ASN A 169 -22.02 13.90 -4.99
CA ASN A 169 -20.62 14.27 -4.84
C ASN A 169 -19.99 13.45 -3.70
N ALA A 170 -18.71 13.16 -3.80
CA ALA A 170 -17.92 12.63 -2.71
C ALA A 170 -16.62 13.42 -2.56
N ALA A 171 -16.39 13.94 -1.36
CA ALA A 171 -15.18 14.66 -0.98
C ALA A 171 -14.20 13.68 -0.31
N PHE A 172 -12.91 13.83 -0.58
CA PHE A 172 -11.87 12.99 -0.01
C PHE A 172 -10.99 13.75 0.97
N GLY A 173 -10.55 13.08 2.03
CA GLY A 173 -9.74 13.64 3.10
C GLY A 173 -8.57 12.76 3.50
N VAL A 174 -8.03 13.08 4.68
CA VAL A 174 -7.05 12.25 5.40
C VAL A 174 -7.59 12.05 6.81
N ASP A 175 -7.60 10.81 7.30
CA ASP A 175 -8.01 10.50 8.68
C ASP A 175 -6.90 10.83 9.70
N SER A 176 -7.20 10.65 10.99
CA SER A 176 -6.22 10.89 12.07
C SER A 176 -5.05 9.89 12.08
N GLY A 177 -5.18 8.75 11.38
CA GLY A 177 -4.14 7.75 11.18
C GLY A 177 -3.27 7.98 9.94
N GLY A 178 -3.58 8.98 9.11
CA GLY A 178 -2.89 9.23 7.84
C GLY A 178 -3.38 8.36 6.66
N ARG A 179 -4.59 7.79 6.74
CA ARG A 179 -5.27 7.03 5.67
C ARG A 179 -6.12 7.96 4.81
N PRO A 180 -6.38 7.63 3.53
CA PRO A 180 -7.42 8.32 2.78
C PRO A 180 -8.78 8.13 3.45
N SER A 181 -9.65 9.12 3.35
CA SER A 181 -11.07 9.02 3.72
C SER A 181 -11.97 9.60 2.64
N VAL A 182 -13.25 9.26 2.65
CA VAL A 182 -14.29 9.72 1.72
C VAL A 182 -15.61 9.97 2.44
N ALA A 183 -16.31 11.05 2.05
CA ALA A 183 -17.65 11.34 2.54
C ALA A 183 -18.53 11.92 1.42
N ALA A 184 -19.79 11.48 1.37
CA ALA A 184 -20.78 12.00 0.44
C ALA A 184 -21.18 13.46 0.79
N SER A 185 -21.18 14.32 -0.22
CA SER A 185 -21.43 15.77 -0.12
C SER A 185 -22.63 16.20 -0.97
N GLY A 186 -23.80 15.65 -0.61
CA GLY A 186 -25.09 15.97 -1.22
C GLY A 186 -25.46 15.07 -2.39
N CYS A 187 -26.71 14.58 -2.38
CA CYS A 187 -27.30 13.76 -3.42
C CYS A 187 -28.51 14.46 -4.05
N ASN A 188 -28.59 14.42 -5.38
CA ASN A 188 -29.80 14.73 -6.13
C ASN A 188 -30.28 13.46 -6.85
N CYS A 189 -31.59 13.21 -6.85
CA CYS A 189 -32.20 12.12 -7.60
C CYS A 189 -33.48 12.62 -8.28
N ASP A 190 -33.66 12.26 -9.55
CA ASP A 190 -34.80 12.64 -10.37
C ASP A 190 -35.39 11.45 -11.11
N ILE A 191 -36.66 11.58 -11.51
CA ILE A 191 -37.46 10.53 -12.14
C ILE A 191 -38.26 11.16 -13.28
N SER A 192 -38.16 10.63 -14.49
CA SER A 192 -38.85 11.21 -15.66
C SER A 192 -40.34 10.88 -15.68
N SER A 193 -40.73 9.60 -15.56
CA SER A 193 -42.13 9.19 -15.39
C SER A 193 -42.29 8.10 -14.34
N VAL A 194 -43.49 8.06 -13.75
CA VAL A 194 -43.98 7.00 -12.87
C VAL A 194 -45.36 6.61 -13.40
N ASP A 195 -45.45 5.42 -13.99
CA ASP A 195 -46.64 4.91 -14.65
C ASP A 195 -47.25 3.80 -13.78
N ILE A 196 -48.48 3.97 -13.31
CA ILE A 196 -49.14 3.05 -12.37
C ILE A 196 -50.31 2.34 -13.05
N THR A 197 -50.30 1.00 -13.07
CA THR A 197 -51.35 0.17 -13.67
C THR A 197 -52.05 -0.64 -12.58
N PHE A 198 -53.34 -0.40 -12.36
CA PHE A 198 -54.15 -1.11 -11.38
C PHE A 198 -54.86 -2.32 -11.98
N HIS A 199 -54.85 -3.43 -11.26
CA HIS A 199 -55.55 -4.66 -11.59
C HIS A 199 -56.68 -4.87 -10.57
N GLY A 200 -57.93 -4.65 -11.00
CA GLY A 200 -59.10 -4.66 -10.12
C GLY A 200 -60.37 -4.20 -10.82
N GLY A 201 -61.48 -4.18 -10.08
CA GLY A 201 -62.83 -4.11 -10.64
C GLY A 201 -63.37 -2.74 -11.09
N MET A 202 -62.65 -1.62 -10.92
CA MET A 202 -63.20 -0.29 -11.21
C MET A 202 -62.21 0.73 -11.81
N ALA A 203 -62.58 1.32 -12.95
CA ALA A 203 -61.74 2.27 -13.69
C ALA A 203 -61.48 3.63 -13.00
N TRP A 204 -62.34 4.05 -12.06
CA TRP A 204 -62.13 5.32 -11.32
C TRP A 204 -60.91 5.27 -10.38
N LEU A 205 -60.48 4.06 -9.99
CA LEU A 205 -59.31 3.84 -9.14
C LEU A 205 -58.06 4.48 -9.74
N TYR A 206 -57.89 4.41 -11.08
CA TYR A 206 -56.75 4.97 -11.78
C TYR A 206 -56.55 6.46 -11.51
N ASN A 207 -57.59 7.29 -11.66
CA ASN A 207 -57.46 8.74 -11.47
C ASN A 207 -57.25 9.12 -9.99
N LEU A 208 -57.97 8.48 -9.06
CA LEU A 208 -57.82 8.80 -7.64
C LEU A 208 -56.45 8.34 -7.13
N PHE A 209 -56.12 7.07 -7.32
CA PHE A 209 -54.92 6.50 -6.74
C PHE A 209 -53.65 6.99 -7.42
N THR A 210 -53.60 7.20 -8.74
CA THR A 210 -52.40 7.81 -9.36
C THR A 210 -52.11 9.19 -8.75
N SER A 211 -53.13 10.03 -8.53
CA SER A 211 -52.93 11.36 -7.93
C SER A 211 -52.43 11.35 -6.47
N LEU A 212 -52.68 10.27 -5.73
CA LEU A 212 -52.29 10.11 -4.32
C LEU A 212 -50.97 9.33 -4.16
N ILE A 213 -50.72 8.37 -5.04
CA ILE A 213 -49.61 7.42 -4.96
C ILE A 213 -48.38 7.94 -5.69
N GLU A 214 -48.54 8.55 -6.87
CA GLU A 214 -47.40 8.96 -7.70
C GLU A 214 -46.42 9.87 -6.94
N PRO A 215 -46.85 10.92 -6.21
CA PRO A 215 -45.92 11.76 -5.45
C PRO A 215 -45.21 10.98 -4.33
N SER A 216 -45.96 10.18 -3.54
CA SER A 216 -45.38 9.42 -2.42
C SER A 216 -44.38 8.37 -2.90
N VAL A 217 -44.69 7.63 -3.96
CA VAL A 217 -43.77 6.65 -4.56
C VAL A 217 -42.54 7.33 -5.14
N ARG A 218 -42.72 8.43 -5.87
CA ARG A 218 -41.66 9.22 -6.48
C ARG A 218 -40.68 9.74 -5.42
N ASP A 219 -41.19 10.34 -4.35
CA ASP A 219 -40.36 10.91 -3.29
C ASP A 219 -39.72 9.83 -2.41
N SER A 220 -40.47 8.76 -2.09
CA SER A 220 -39.93 7.61 -1.36
C SER A 220 -38.75 6.98 -2.10
N LEU A 221 -38.85 6.78 -3.41
CA LEU A 221 -37.78 6.19 -4.22
C LEU A 221 -36.60 7.14 -4.43
N LYS A 222 -36.83 8.44 -4.64
CA LYS A 222 -35.75 9.44 -4.61
C LYS A 222 -34.96 9.34 -3.29
N GLY A 223 -35.67 9.23 -2.17
CA GLY A 223 -35.11 9.00 -0.84
C GLY A 223 -34.32 7.70 -0.74
N THR A 224 -34.91 6.57 -1.14
CA THR A 224 -34.26 5.25 -1.13
C THR A 224 -32.98 5.25 -1.96
N VAL A 225 -33.01 5.76 -3.20
CA VAL A 225 -31.84 5.82 -4.07
C VAL A 225 -30.75 6.69 -3.46
N CYS A 226 -31.08 7.91 -3.03
CA CYS A 226 -30.07 8.78 -2.41
C CYS A 226 -29.52 8.20 -1.10
N SER A 227 -30.34 7.51 -0.29
CA SER A 227 -29.87 6.81 0.91
C SER A 227 -28.91 5.66 0.56
N SER A 228 -29.27 4.79 -0.40
CA SER A 228 -28.42 3.68 -0.83
C SER A 228 -27.09 4.18 -1.40
N VAL A 229 -27.12 5.18 -2.28
CA VAL A 229 -25.93 5.79 -2.89
C VAL A 229 -25.05 6.49 -1.84
N THR A 230 -25.65 7.16 -0.84
CA THR A 230 -24.93 7.77 0.29
C THR A 230 -24.25 6.72 1.16
N SER A 231 -24.94 5.63 1.50
CA SER A 231 -24.37 4.52 2.29
C SER A 231 -23.24 3.79 1.56
N LEU A 232 -23.32 3.61 0.24
CA LEU A 232 -22.22 3.02 -0.53
C LEU A 232 -20.92 3.85 -0.43
N ILE A 233 -21.01 5.17 -0.24
CA ILE A 233 -19.84 6.02 -0.03
C ILE A 233 -19.44 6.02 1.45
N ASN A 234 -20.36 6.38 2.35
CA ASN A 234 -20.07 6.63 3.76
C ASN A 234 -19.83 5.36 4.60
N ASP A 235 -20.42 4.22 4.20
CA ASP A 235 -20.34 2.96 4.95
C ASP A 235 -19.43 1.95 4.25
N ASN A 236 -19.61 1.72 2.93
CA ASN A 236 -18.75 0.80 2.18
C ASN A 236 -17.43 1.46 1.77
N GLY A 237 -17.48 2.56 1.00
CA GLY A 237 -16.30 3.25 0.49
C GLY A 237 -15.32 3.68 1.58
N GLU A 238 -15.81 4.36 2.62
CA GLU A 238 -15.00 4.80 3.75
C GLU A 238 -14.38 3.61 4.51
N LYS A 239 -15.11 2.51 4.69
CA LYS A 239 -14.58 1.32 5.35
C LYS A 239 -13.47 0.65 4.55
N GLU A 240 -13.62 0.57 3.22
CA GLU A 240 -12.56 0.06 2.34
C GLU A 240 -11.32 0.97 2.40
N LEU A 241 -11.49 2.30 2.34
CA LEU A 241 -10.37 3.24 2.49
C LEU A 241 -9.67 3.14 3.85
N ALA A 242 -10.45 3.03 4.93
CA ALA A 242 -9.95 2.84 6.29
C ALA A 242 -9.21 1.51 6.48
N SER A 243 -9.44 0.49 5.65
CA SER A 243 -8.69 -0.78 5.70
C SER A 243 -7.21 -0.63 5.29
N LEU A 244 -6.87 0.40 4.50
CA LEU A 244 -5.56 0.53 3.86
C LEU A 244 -4.41 0.54 4.88
N SER A 245 -3.50 -0.44 4.76
CA SER A 245 -2.33 -0.55 5.63
C SER A 245 -1.27 0.50 5.28
N VAL A 246 -1.40 1.69 5.89
CA VAL A 246 -0.47 2.82 5.75
C VAL A 246 0.78 2.73 6.64
N THR A 247 0.89 1.72 7.49
CA THR A 247 2.09 1.45 8.30
C THR A 247 2.38 -0.04 8.29
N ILE A 248 3.56 -0.46 7.84
CA ILE A 248 3.87 -1.87 7.59
C ILE A 248 5.15 -2.25 8.34
N GLU A 249 5.08 -3.27 9.19
CA GLU A 249 6.27 -3.83 9.84
C GLU A 249 7.12 -4.64 8.86
N ILE A 250 8.41 -4.33 8.83
CA ILE A 250 9.40 -4.93 7.97
C ILE A 250 10.46 -5.60 8.86
N ALA A 251 10.54 -6.93 8.77
CA ALA A 251 11.47 -7.78 9.52
C ALA A 251 11.39 -7.71 11.06
N ASN A 252 10.28 -7.20 11.63
CA ASN A 252 10.10 -6.93 13.06
C ASN A 252 11.16 -5.98 13.65
N MET A 253 11.77 -5.17 12.78
CA MET A 253 12.86 -4.23 13.10
C MET A 253 12.58 -2.84 12.51
N PHE A 254 11.86 -2.79 11.39
CA PHE A 254 11.58 -1.59 10.62
C PHE A 254 10.09 -1.32 10.55
N LEU A 255 9.74 -0.04 10.43
CA LEU A 255 8.37 0.42 10.20
C LEU A 255 8.37 1.27 8.93
N LEU A 256 7.74 0.77 7.87
CA LEU A 256 7.49 1.51 6.63
C LEU A 256 6.23 2.36 6.80
N ASP A 257 6.37 3.66 6.56
CA ASP A 257 5.33 4.66 6.70
C ASP A 257 4.82 5.13 5.32
N TYR A 258 3.61 4.70 4.96
CA TYR A 258 2.85 5.12 3.80
C TYR A 258 1.68 6.07 4.18
N ARG A 259 1.73 6.73 5.34
CA ARG A 259 0.71 7.73 5.67
C ARG A 259 0.72 8.88 4.66
N LEU A 260 -0.47 9.38 4.36
CA LEU A 260 -0.68 10.51 3.48
C LEU A 260 -0.07 11.77 4.10
N ILE A 261 0.66 12.51 3.29
CA ILE A 261 1.32 13.77 3.68
C ILE A 261 0.50 15.01 3.28
N GLN A 262 -0.54 14.81 2.48
CA GLN A 262 -1.54 15.80 2.08
C GLN A 262 -2.83 15.10 1.65
N THR A 263 -3.92 15.85 1.53
CA THR A 263 -5.18 15.35 0.95
C THR A 263 -4.98 14.86 -0.49
N PRO A 264 -5.75 13.86 -0.96
CA PRO A 264 -5.70 13.41 -2.35
C PRO A 264 -5.94 14.57 -3.33
N THR A 265 -5.25 14.57 -4.47
CA THR A 265 -5.41 15.58 -5.51
C THR A 265 -6.18 15.02 -6.70
N PHE A 266 -6.89 15.91 -7.39
CA PHE A 266 -7.80 15.57 -8.47
C PHE A 266 -7.48 16.44 -9.68
N THR A 267 -7.27 15.82 -10.84
CA THR A 267 -7.24 16.48 -12.14
C THR A 267 -8.49 16.10 -12.93
N THR A 268 -8.58 16.44 -14.21
CA THR A 268 -9.68 15.98 -15.08
C THR A 268 -9.51 14.54 -15.57
N THR A 269 -8.33 13.92 -15.38
CA THR A 269 -7.99 12.60 -15.94
C THR A 269 -7.46 11.60 -14.92
N TYR A 270 -7.08 12.04 -13.72
CA TYR A 270 -6.63 11.15 -12.65
C TYR A 270 -6.85 11.72 -11.24
N LEU A 271 -6.82 10.81 -10.28
CA LEU A 271 -6.70 11.04 -8.84
C LEU A 271 -5.28 10.66 -8.42
N GLU A 272 -4.59 11.46 -7.61
CA GLU A 272 -3.32 11.10 -6.97
C GLU A 272 -3.36 11.17 -5.45
N THR A 273 -2.52 10.34 -4.83
CA THR A 273 -2.23 10.37 -3.40
C THR A 273 -0.71 10.36 -3.18
N TYR A 274 -0.28 11.08 -2.15
CA TYR A 274 1.13 11.33 -1.85
C TYR A 274 1.39 10.88 -0.43
N HIS A 275 2.39 10.02 -0.27
CA HIS A 275 2.64 9.27 0.95
C HIS A 275 4.09 9.51 1.40
N LYS A 276 4.32 9.39 2.70
CA LYS A 276 5.64 9.65 3.29
C LYS A 276 6.73 8.79 2.66
N GLY A 277 6.51 7.48 2.56
CA GLY A 277 7.45 6.53 1.95
C GLY A 277 8.79 6.50 2.69
N GLU A 278 8.75 6.38 4.01
CA GLU A 278 9.95 6.39 4.85
C GLU A 278 10.03 5.13 5.71
N ILE A 279 11.24 4.65 5.98
CA ILE A 279 11.47 3.49 6.83
C ILE A 279 12.17 3.91 8.13
N PHE A 280 11.49 3.67 9.26
CA PHE A 280 11.96 3.94 10.62
C PHE A 280 12.46 2.68 11.33
N TRP A 281 13.14 2.85 12.47
CA TRP A 281 13.30 1.76 13.44
C TRP A 281 11.98 1.55 14.19
N LEU A 282 11.53 0.29 14.29
CA LEU A 282 10.22 -0.05 14.85
C LEU A 282 10.00 0.50 16.27
N ASN A 283 11.07 0.54 17.07
CA ASN A 283 11.04 1.00 18.46
C ASN A 283 11.58 2.43 18.66
N ASN A 284 11.96 3.15 17.59
CA ASN A 284 12.47 4.51 17.67
C ASN A 284 12.26 5.26 16.34
N ILE A 285 11.23 6.10 16.28
CA ILE A 285 10.94 6.92 15.09
C ILE A 285 11.85 8.15 15.12
N THR A 286 12.67 8.31 14.09
CA THR A 286 13.54 9.48 13.88
C THR A 286 13.59 9.76 12.39
N GLU A 287 13.26 10.99 12.00
CA GLU A 287 13.24 11.45 10.61
C GLU A 287 14.63 11.37 9.95
N ALA A 288 14.67 11.00 8.67
CA ALA A 288 15.90 11.01 7.90
C ALA A 288 16.49 12.44 7.74
N PRO A 289 17.83 12.59 7.76
CA PRO A 289 18.50 13.89 7.58
C PRO A 289 18.60 14.33 6.11
N PHE A 290 17.80 13.74 5.22
CA PHE A 290 17.70 14.03 3.80
C PHE A 290 16.22 13.93 3.37
N GLN A 291 15.90 14.26 2.12
CA GLN A 291 14.53 14.30 1.59
C GLN A 291 14.44 13.53 0.28
N PRO A 292 13.23 13.09 -0.14
CA PRO A 292 13.02 12.47 -1.45
C PRO A 292 13.36 13.40 -2.62
N ALA A 293 13.66 12.82 -3.77
CA ALA A 293 13.74 13.56 -5.03
C ALA A 293 12.33 13.92 -5.56
N VAL A 294 12.24 14.92 -6.42
CA VAL A 294 10.99 15.26 -7.11
C VAL A 294 10.68 14.18 -8.15
N MET A 295 9.60 13.42 -7.93
CA MET A 295 9.12 12.40 -8.87
C MET A 295 8.59 13.04 -10.15
N ALA A 296 9.19 12.72 -11.31
CA ALA A 296 8.70 13.20 -12.60
C ALA A 296 7.31 12.62 -12.93
N ASP A 297 6.40 13.48 -13.39
CA ASP A 297 5.10 13.03 -13.90
C ASP A 297 5.23 12.54 -15.34
N THR A 298 5.34 11.21 -15.50
CA THR A 298 5.53 10.54 -16.79
C THR A 298 4.70 9.27 -16.95
N ALA A 299 3.77 8.98 -16.01
CA ALA A 299 2.89 7.82 -16.18
C ALA A 299 1.85 8.09 -17.26
N GLY A 300 1.58 7.07 -18.07
CA GLY A 300 0.49 7.09 -19.04
C GLY A 300 -0.89 6.92 -18.39
N ASP A 301 -1.85 6.55 -19.23
CA ASP A 301 -3.25 6.27 -18.89
C ASP A 301 -3.68 4.84 -19.28
N ASP A 302 -2.75 3.99 -19.73
CA ASP A 302 -3.01 2.63 -20.22
C ASP A 302 -3.32 1.62 -19.12
N LYS A 303 -2.98 1.93 -17.86
CA LYS A 303 -3.24 1.13 -16.66
C LYS A 303 -4.26 1.78 -15.74
N MET A 304 -4.96 0.98 -14.95
CA MET A 304 -5.90 1.48 -13.94
C MET A 304 -5.20 2.28 -12.84
N MET A 305 -4.01 1.83 -12.43
CA MET A 305 -3.24 2.41 -11.34
C MET A 305 -1.74 2.47 -11.66
N TYR A 306 -1.07 3.48 -11.08
CA TYR A 306 0.39 3.60 -11.09
C TYR A 306 0.93 3.92 -9.70
N PHE A 307 2.14 3.44 -9.41
CA PHE A 307 2.88 3.67 -8.17
C PHE A 307 4.30 4.13 -8.48
N TRP A 308 4.76 5.19 -7.81
CA TRP A 308 6.14 5.68 -7.86
C TRP A 308 6.77 5.40 -6.50
N LEU A 309 7.87 4.65 -6.49
CA LEU A 309 8.66 4.36 -5.30
C LEU A 309 10.02 5.04 -5.45
N SER A 310 10.30 6.04 -4.62
CA SER A 310 11.61 6.70 -4.63
C SER A 310 12.69 5.82 -4.01
N ASP A 311 13.92 5.95 -4.50
CA ASP A 311 15.12 5.41 -3.84
C ASP A 311 15.25 5.85 -2.36
N TYR A 312 14.61 6.97 -1.97
CA TYR A 312 14.47 7.44 -0.60
C TYR A 312 13.96 6.37 0.37
N ILE A 313 12.94 5.58 -0.02
CA ILE A 313 12.39 4.50 0.82
C ILE A 313 13.52 3.53 1.23
N PHE A 314 14.35 3.15 0.25
CA PHE A 314 15.42 2.18 0.40
C PHE A 314 16.66 2.81 1.07
N ASN A 315 16.93 4.09 0.81
CA ASN A 315 18.01 4.85 1.43
C ASN A 315 17.76 5.14 2.92
N THR A 316 16.51 5.43 3.33
CA THR A 316 16.15 5.57 4.75
C THR A 316 16.28 4.25 5.50
N MET A 317 15.91 3.13 4.88
CA MET A 317 16.15 1.79 5.42
C MET A 317 17.65 1.48 5.61
N GLY A 318 18.49 1.85 4.63
CA GLY A 318 19.96 1.74 4.75
C GLY A 318 20.52 2.53 5.94
N LEU A 319 20.01 3.77 6.13
CA LEU A 319 20.44 4.66 7.20
C LEU A 319 20.13 4.11 8.58
N VAL A 320 18.85 3.75 8.83
CA VAL A 320 18.39 3.33 10.16
C VAL A 320 19.22 2.15 10.67
N ALA A 321 19.54 1.20 9.81
CA ALA A 321 20.26 0.01 10.24
C ALA A 321 21.77 0.16 10.33
N GLN A 322 22.36 1.13 9.62
CA GLN A 322 23.72 1.58 9.93
C GLN A 322 23.77 2.12 11.36
N GLN A 323 22.79 2.94 11.76
CA GLN A 323 22.69 3.47 13.12
C GLN A 323 22.46 2.34 14.15
N HIS A 324 21.64 1.34 13.81
CA HIS A 324 21.32 0.20 14.68
C HIS A 324 22.29 -1.00 14.55
N ASN A 325 23.47 -0.83 13.93
CA ASN A 325 24.53 -1.84 13.80
C ASN A 325 24.10 -3.16 13.13
N VAL A 326 22.98 -3.17 12.42
CA VAL A 326 22.50 -4.38 11.75
C VAL A 326 23.39 -4.71 10.54
N LEU A 327 24.21 -3.79 10.04
CA LEU A 327 25.20 -3.99 8.96
C LEU A 327 26.51 -4.71 9.35
N ASN A 328 26.51 -5.45 10.46
CA ASN A 328 27.71 -6.06 11.04
C ASN A 328 27.61 -7.60 11.09
N TYR A 329 28.37 -8.31 10.27
CA TYR A 329 28.34 -9.78 10.18
C TYR A 329 29.65 -10.46 10.54
N ASN A 330 29.57 -11.65 11.13
CA ASN A 330 30.72 -12.51 11.32
C ASN A 330 30.53 -13.79 10.49
N LEU A 331 31.09 -13.82 9.28
CA LEU A 331 31.05 -14.98 8.40
C LEU A 331 32.04 -16.03 8.87
N THR A 332 31.60 -17.28 8.89
CA THR A 332 32.37 -18.44 9.30
C THR A 332 32.37 -19.51 8.21
N ALA A 333 33.18 -20.55 8.39
CA ALA A 333 33.15 -21.71 7.51
C ALA A 333 31.80 -22.46 7.51
N GLN A 334 30.91 -22.26 8.48
CA GLN A 334 29.60 -22.93 8.51
C GLN A 334 28.58 -22.31 7.56
N ASP A 335 28.73 -21.02 7.26
CA ASP A 335 27.88 -20.26 6.34
C ASP A 335 28.12 -20.67 4.88
N LEU A 336 29.31 -21.20 4.58
CA LEU A 336 29.66 -21.74 3.26
C LEU A 336 29.07 -23.14 3.01
N PRO A 337 28.79 -23.49 1.73
CA PRO A 337 28.41 -24.85 1.32
C PRO A 337 29.38 -25.92 1.87
N PRO A 338 28.89 -27.11 2.28
CA PRO A 338 29.71 -28.14 2.97
C PRO A 338 31.01 -28.54 2.26
N ASP A 339 30.99 -28.57 0.93
CA ASP A 339 32.11 -28.86 0.03
C ASP A 339 33.15 -27.72 -0.02
N GLN A 340 32.76 -26.49 0.29
CA GLN A 340 33.57 -25.27 0.12
C GLN A 340 34.12 -24.70 1.43
N ARG A 341 33.66 -25.20 2.58
CA ARG A 341 34.08 -24.77 3.93
C ARG A 341 35.61 -24.77 4.12
N GLY A 342 36.30 -25.67 3.40
CA GLY A 342 37.76 -25.79 3.42
C GLY A 342 38.51 -24.53 2.98
N ILE A 343 37.89 -23.60 2.24
CA ILE A 343 38.55 -22.36 1.81
C ILE A 343 39.00 -21.50 3.01
N LEU A 344 38.25 -21.55 4.11
CA LEU A 344 38.51 -20.80 5.34
C LEU A 344 39.38 -21.58 6.36
N ASN A 345 40.10 -22.61 5.94
CA ASN A 345 41.05 -23.34 6.79
C ASN A 345 42.48 -22.79 6.66
N THR A 346 43.21 -22.77 7.77
CA THR A 346 44.66 -22.47 7.79
C THR A 346 45.54 -23.69 7.58
N THR A 347 45.01 -24.91 7.77
CA THR A 347 45.69 -26.17 7.49
C THR A 347 44.84 -26.98 6.54
N CYS A 348 45.43 -27.39 5.42
CA CYS A 348 44.68 -27.66 4.21
C CYS A 348 44.89 -29.06 3.66
N THR A 349 43.80 -29.63 3.15
CA THR A 349 43.76 -30.91 2.43
C THR A 349 43.56 -30.73 0.92
N SER A 350 43.14 -29.54 0.48
CA SER A 350 43.02 -29.10 -0.91
C SER A 350 43.89 -27.87 -1.18
N ALA A 351 44.16 -27.56 -2.45
CA ALA A 351 44.98 -26.40 -2.84
C ALA A 351 44.28 -25.03 -2.66
N GLU A 352 42.96 -25.03 -2.52
CA GLU A 352 42.09 -23.85 -2.60
C GLU A 352 41.68 -23.36 -1.19
N CYS A 353 42.66 -23.06 -0.35
CA CYS A 353 42.46 -22.66 1.04
C CYS A 353 43.31 -21.45 1.43
N LEU A 354 42.88 -20.68 2.45
CA LEU A 354 43.65 -19.54 2.92
C LEU A 354 45.06 -19.94 3.41
N GLY A 355 45.23 -21.11 4.03
CA GLY A 355 46.54 -21.59 4.52
C GLY A 355 47.60 -21.82 3.44
N ILE A 356 47.20 -22.15 2.21
CA ILE A 356 48.10 -22.33 1.05
C ILE A 356 48.17 -21.05 0.23
N LEU A 357 47.03 -20.39 0.01
CA LEU A 357 46.96 -19.14 -0.76
C LEU A 357 47.68 -17.98 -0.06
N VAL A 358 47.69 -17.96 1.28
CA VAL A 358 48.47 -17.03 2.12
C VAL A 358 49.36 -17.85 3.08
N PRO A 359 50.55 -18.33 2.62
CA PRO A 359 51.37 -19.28 3.37
C PRO A 359 51.78 -18.84 4.78
N GLN A 360 51.83 -17.53 5.05
CA GLN A 360 52.14 -17.00 6.38
C GLN A 360 51.03 -17.31 7.39
N VAL A 361 49.76 -17.29 6.96
CA VAL A 361 48.62 -17.68 7.81
C VAL A 361 48.72 -19.16 8.19
N GLY A 362 49.03 -20.04 7.22
CA GLY A 362 49.17 -21.47 7.49
C GLY A 362 50.34 -21.83 8.41
N LYS A 363 51.43 -21.05 8.38
CA LYS A 363 52.59 -21.21 9.27
C LYS A 363 52.35 -20.68 10.69
N LEU A 364 51.76 -19.50 10.81
CA LEU A 364 51.60 -18.80 12.10
C LEU A 364 50.39 -19.31 12.90
N TYR A 365 49.33 -19.75 12.21
CA TYR A 365 48.06 -20.14 12.83
C TYR A 365 47.60 -21.55 12.42
N PRO A 366 48.42 -22.61 12.52
CA PRO A 366 48.04 -23.95 12.08
C PRO A 366 46.82 -24.50 12.84
N ASN A 367 46.06 -25.39 12.19
CA ASN A 367 44.86 -26.05 12.72
C ASN A 367 43.80 -25.06 13.26
N SER A 368 43.64 -23.92 12.58
CA SER A 368 42.67 -22.87 12.93
C SER A 368 41.64 -22.69 11.80
N SER A 369 40.47 -22.17 12.15
CA SER A 369 39.42 -21.78 11.19
C SER A 369 39.32 -20.27 11.10
N ILE A 370 39.04 -19.74 9.91
CA ILE A 370 38.98 -18.30 9.67
C ILE A 370 37.56 -17.76 9.85
N GLU A 371 37.45 -16.58 10.46
CA GLU A 371 36.23 -15.78 10.55
C GLU A 371 36.45 -14.43 9.84
N LEU A 372 35.47 -13.98 9.06
CA LEU A 372 35.46 -12.67 8.41
C LEU A 372 34.44 -11.78 9.14
N HIS A 373 34.92 -10.86 9.96
CA HIS A 373 34.06 -9.90 10.66
C HIS A 373 33.93 -8.65 9.77
N MET A 374 32.77 -8.52 9.14
CA MET A 374 32.41 -7.49 8.18
C MET A 374 31.55 -6.43 8.84
N PHE A 375 31.89 -5.16 8.62
CA PHE A 375 31.19 -4.02 9.20
C PHE A 375 31.00 -2.96 8.12
N SER A 376 29.79 -2.43 7.96
CA SER A 376 29.62 -1.22 7.15
C SER A 376 30.10 0.03 7.90
N CYS A 377 30.78 0.92 7.19
CA CYS A 377 31.30 2.17 7.73
C CYS A 377 30.34 3.35 7.54
N ILE A 378 29.46 3.28 6.55
CA ILE A 378 28.50 4.33 6.17
C ILE A 378 27.16 3.70 5.78
N SER A 379 26.08 4.49 5.73
CA SER A 379 24.82 4.00 5.17
C SER A 379 25.04 3.51 3.72
N PRO A 380 24.55 2.31 3.36
CA PRO A 380 24.40 1.94 1.96
C PRO A 380 23.55 2.98 1.24
N LYS A 381 23.85 3.24 -0.03
CA LYS A 381 23.08 4.11 -0.90
C LYS A 381 22.56 3.33 -2.10
N MET A 382 21.24 3.18 -2.20
CA MET A 382 20.59 2.81 -3.45
C MET A 382 20.57 4.01 -4.40
N THR A 383 20.71 3.74 -5.69
CA THR A 383 20.49 4.71 -6.77
C THR A 383 19.77 3.99 -7.90
N ILE A 384 18.69 4.61 -8.38
CA ILE A 384 17.86 4.09 -9.48
C ILE A 384 18.12 4.98 -10.70
N THR A 385 18.45 4.37 -11.82
CA THR A 385 18.55 5.04 -13.13
C THR A 385 17.57 4.38 -14.11
N PRO A 386 17.28 5.00 -15.27
CA PRO A 386 16.47 4.35 -16.31
C PRO A 386 17.03 3.02 -16.85
N ASN A 387 18.31 2.70 -16.58
CA ASN A 387 18.97 1.50 -17.09
C ASN A 387 19.22 0.43 -16.01
N ASP A 388 19.42 0.83 -14.76
CA ASP A 388 19.83 -0.07 -13.67
C ASP A 388 19.39 0.41 -12.28
N ILE A 389 19.40 -0.52 -11.34
CA ILE A 389 19.43 -0.22 -9.90
C ILE A 389 20.79 -0.67 -9.39
N SER A 390 21.47 0.21 -8.66
CA SER A 390 22.70 -0.14 -7.95
C SER A 390 22.62 0.25 -6.48
N VAL A 391 23.32 -0.51 -5.63
CA VAL A 391 23.55 -0.19 -4.22
C VAL A 391 25.04 -0.08 -4.00
N SER A 392 25.50 1.09 -3.56
CA SER A 392 26.88 1.32 -3.14
C SER A 392 27.01 1.29 -1.62
N CYS A 393 28.12 0.76 -1.12
CA CYS A 393 28.38 0.68 0.32
C CYS A 393 29.89 0.52 0.57
N SER A 394 30.40 1.21 1.59
CA SER A 394 31.81 1.11 2.01
C SER A 394 31.90 0.50 3.40
N GLY A 395 32.78 -0.48 3.58
CA GLY A 395 32.93 -1.22 4.82
C GLY A 395 34.36 -1.68 5.08
N LYS A 396 34.53 -2.40 6.18
CA LYS A 396 35.77 -3.09 6.55
C LYS A 396 35.51 -4.58 6.79
N ILE A 397 36.49 -5.41 6.44
CA ILE A 397 36.48 -6.86 6.62
C ILE A 397 37.73 -7.23 7.43
N VAL A 398 37.55 -7.68 8.66
CA VAL A 398 38.65 -8.13 9.53
C VAL A 398 38.71 -9.65 9.49
N PHE A 399 39.85 -10.20 9.10
CA PHE A 399 40.09 -11.63 9.07
C PHE A 399 40.70 -12.06 10.40
N TYR A 400 40.05 -12.98 11.10
CA TYR A 400 40.53 -13.56 12.36
C TYR A 400 40.80 -15.06 12.20
N ALA A 401 41.82 -15.57 12.90
CA ALA A 401 42.00 -17.02 13.06
C ALA A 401 41.43 -17.47 14.41
N ARG A 402 40.34 -18.25 14.40
CA ARG A 402 39.85 -18.92 15.61
C ARG A 402 40.73 -20.11 15.93
N GLN A 403 41.42 -20.02 17.06
CA GLN A 403 42.23 -21.10 17.62
C GLN A 403 41.41 -21.99 18.58
N LYS A 404 41.94 -23.18 18.92
CA LYS A 404 41.30 -24.15 19.83
C LYS A 404 41.05 -23.63 21.26
N ASN A 405 41.75 -22.58 21.69
CA ASN A 405 41.55 -21.91 22.97
C ASN A 405 40.51 -20.76 22.89
N ASN A 406 39.75 -20.67 21.79
CA ASN A 406 38.81 -19.61 21.45
C ASN A 406 39.41 -18.19 21.29
N SER A 407 40.73 -18.06 21.20
CA SER A 407 41.35 -16.78 20.84
C SER A 407 40.95 -16.38 19.40
N LEU A 408 40.96 -15.06 19.15
CA LEU A 408 40.78 -14.43 17.83
C LEU A 408 41.91 -13.42 17.57
N PRO A 409 43.16 -13.86 17.33
CA PRO A 409 44.16 -13.00 16.72
C PRO A 409 43.66 -12.46 15.37
N SER A 410 43.73 -11.13 15.21
CA SER A 410 43.55 -10.49 13.90
C SER A 410 44.70 -10.88 12.98
N LEU A 411 44.39 -11.21 11.73
CA LEU A 411 45.35 -11.55 10.70
C LEU A 411 45.64 -10.35 9.82
N PHE A 412 44.57 -9.73 9.31
CA PHE A 412 44.62 -8.54 8.44
C PHE A 412 43.24 -7.90 8.33
N THR A 413 43.22 -6.62 7.99
CA THR A 413 42.01 -5.84 7.73
C THR A 413 41.98 -5.39 6.27
N LEU A 414 40.84 -5.58 5.63
CA LEU A 414 40.53 -4.99 4.33
C LEU A 414 39.57 -3.82 4.52
N MET A 415 39.80 -2.71 3.81
CA MET A 415 38.73 -1.80 3.42
C MET A 415 38.12 -2.31 2.12
N ALA A 416 36.80 -2.23 2.00
CA ALA A 416 36.06 -2.76 0.87
C ALA A 416 34.97 -1.78 0.42
N ASP A 417 35.03 -1.37 -0.85
CA ASP A 417 34.02 -0.55 -1.52
C ASP A 417 33.22 -1.46 -2.46
N MET A 418 31.92 -1.56 -2.19
CA MET A 418 30.99 -2.45 -2.89
C MET A 418 30.06 -1.66 -3.80
N GLN A 419 29.82 -2.20 -5.00
CA GLN A 419 28.71 -1.81 -5.85
C GLN A 419 27.95 -3.08 -6.33
N ALA A 420 26.76 -3.29 -5.80
CA ALA A 420 25.85 -4.35 -6.22
C ALA A 420 24.89 -3.85 -7.32
N PHE A 421 24.58 -4.69 -8.29
CA PHE A 421 23.65 -4.39 -9.40
C PHE A 421 22.43 -5.31 -9.33
N LEU A 422 21.24 -4.72 -9.46
CA LEU A 422 19.97 -5.40 -9.17
C LEU A 422 18.99 -5.31 -10.32
N ASN A 423 18.30 -6.42 -10.57
CA ASN A 423 17.03 -6.45 -11.29
C ASN A 423 15.88 -6.41 -10.28
N VAL A 424 14.79 -5.77 -10.68
CA VAL A 424 13.52 -5.79 -9.94
C VAL A 424 12.39 -6.31 -10.83
N SER A 425 11.38 -6.89 -10.20
CA SER A 425 10.16 -7.38 -10.85
C SER A 425 8.96 -7.17 -9.94
N VAL A 426 7.75 -7.14 -10.49
CA VAL A 426 6.50 -6.96 -9.74
C VAL A 426 5.59 -8.17 -9.92
N ALA A 427 5.08 -8.72 -8.82
CA ALA A 427 4.06 -9.77 -8.78
C ALA A 427 3.41 -9.79 -7.38
N MET A 428 2.18 -10.31 -7.24
CA MET A 428 1.51 -10.52 -5.94
C MET A 428 1.66 -9.29 -4.99
N GLU A 429 1.28 -8.12 -5.52
CA GLU A 429 1.25 -6.85 -4.78
C GLU A 429 2.62 -6.43 -4.18
N LYS A 430 3.72 -6.99 -4.72
CA LYS A 430 5.08 -6.82 -4.20
C LYS A 430 6.10 -6.57 -5.30
N ILE A 431 7.19 -5.90 -4.93
CA ILE A 431 8.40 -5.77 -5.75
C ILE A 431 9.46 -6.75 -5.23
N TYR A 432 9.96 -7.62 -6.10
CA TYR A 432 11.03 -8.57 -5.80
C TYR A 432 12.34 -8.07 -6.36
N GLY A 433 13.39 -8.13 -5.54
CA GLY A 433 14.76 -7.81 -5.96
C GLY A 433 15.57 -9.07 -6.25
N LYS A 434 16.46 -8.99 -7.24
CA LYS A 434 17.49 -10.00 -7.51
C LYS A 434 18.81 -9.31 -7.82
N VAL A 435 19.84 -9.63 -7.04
CA VAL A 435 21.21 -9.20 -7.30
C VAL A 435 21.80 -10.06 -8.41
N ASN A 436 22.25 -9.39 -9.47
CA ASN A 436 22.87 -10.00 -10.64
C ASN A 436 24.39 -10.13 -10.47
N ASP A 437 25.03 -9.07 -9.96
CA ASP A 437 26.47 -8.91 -9.89
C ASP A 437 26.84 -8.04 -8.66
N ILE A 438 28.03 -8.27 -8.12
CA ILE A 438 28.62 -7.46 -7.04
C ILE A 438 30.07 -7.20 -7.39
N LYS A 439 30.40 -5.93 -7.63
CA LYS A 439 31.77 -5.47 -7.79
C LYS A 439 32.28 -5.06 -6.43
N LEU A 440 33.44 -5.59 -6.02
CA LEU A 440 34.10 -5.25 -4.77
C LEU A 440 35.52 -4.78 -5.08
N ALA A 441 35.82 -3.53 -4.75
CA ALA A 441 37.19 -3.01 -4.70
C ALA A 441 37.72 -3.18 -3.28
N ILE A 442 38.92 -3.73 -3.13
CA ILE A 442 39.50 -4.07 -1.82
C ILE A 442 40.90 -3.49 -1.66
N ASN A 443 41.24 -3.07 -0.44
CA ASN A 443 42.58 -2.64 -0.08
C ASN A 443 42.95 -3.16 1.32
N VAL A 444 44.16 -3.69 1.48
CA VAL A 444 44.67 -4.12 2.79
C VAL A 444 45.13 -2.88 3.56
N THR A 445 44.57 -2.64 4.75
CA THR A 445 44.93 -1.48 5.58
C THR A 445 45.78 -1.82 6.79
N ASP A 446 45.73 -3.07 7.26
CA ASP A 446 46.54 -3.59 8.35
C ASP A 446 46.79 -5.09 8.12
N SER A 447 47.97 -5.60 8.50
CA SER A 447 48.32 -7.02 8.38
C SER A 447 49.38 -7.46 9.39
N ALA A 448 49.00 -8.39 10.25
CA ALA A 448 49.90 -9.09 11.16
C ALA A 448 50.64 -10.28 10.49
N VAL A 449 50.29 -10.61 9.23
CA VAL A 449 50.86 -11.74 8.47
C VAL A 449 51.77 -11.31 7.31
N GLY A 450 52.08 -10.02 7.20
CA GLY A 450 52.90 -9.44 6.13
C GLY A 450 52.10 -9.16 4.85
N ASP A 451 52.80 -9.01 3.73
CA ASP A 451 52.18 -8.68 2.44
C ASP A 451 51.25 -9.81 1.95
N ILE A 452 50.08 -9.43 1.43
CA ILE A 452 49.07 -10.34 0.92
C ILE A 452 48.78 -9.98 -0.54
N SER A 453 48.82 -10.97 -1.42
CA SER A 453 48.48 -10.78 -2.83
C SER A 453 47.01 -10.40 -2.99
N SER A 454 46.73 -9.27 -3.64
CA SER A 454 45.37 -8.83 -3.98
C SER A 454 44.65 -9.85 -4.87
N VAL A 455 45.38 -10.53 -5.76
CA VAL A 455 44.83 -11.62 -6.61
C VAL A 455 44.34 -12.79 -5.76
N VAL A 456 45.07 -13.15 -4.69
CA VAL A 456 44.64 -14.19 -3.74
C VAL A 456 43.38 -13.78 -2.99
N LEU A 457 43.36 -12.54 -2.47
CA LEU A 457 42.19 -12.02 -1.76
C LEU A 457 40.96 -11.99 -2.66
N GLN A 458 41.12 -11.61 -3.93
CA GLN A 458 40.03 -11.62 -4.91
C GLN A 458 39.45 -13.02 -5.11
N ILE A 459 40.28 -14.08 -5.21
CA ILE A 459 39.79 -15.47 -5.36
C ILE A 459 38.90 -15.88 -4.18
N ILE A 460 39.33 -15.58 -2.95
CA ILE A 460 38.59 -15.94 -1.73
C ILE A 460 37.29 -15.16 -1.63
N ILE A 461 37.33 -13.86 -1.96
CA ILE A 461 36.17 -12.98 -1.94
C ILE A 461 35.18 -13.36 -3.02
N ASP A 462 35.61 -13.60 -4.26
CA ASP A 462 34.78 -14.07 -5.36
C ASP A 462 34.02 -15.35 -4.97
N GLN A 463 34.68 -16.29 -4.28
CA GLN A 463 34.04 -17.50 -3.78
C GLN A 463 32.96 -17.18 -2.73
N VAL A 464 33.27 -16.34 -1.74
CA VAL A 464 32.31 -15.90 -0.70
C VAL A 464 31.12 -15.15 -1.33
N LEU A 465 31.37 -14.28 -2.31
CA LEU A 465 30.35 -13.54 -3.04
C LEU A 465 29.40 -14.47 -3.79
N LYS A 466 29.95 -15.39 -4.60
CA LYS A 466 29.17 -16.31 -5.46
C LYS A 466 28.45 -17.40 -4.67
N SER A 467 29.07 -17.94 -3.64
CA SER A 467 28.58 -19.14 -2.96
C SER A 467 27.80 -18.88 -1.68
N TYR A 468 27.85 -17.66 -1.15
CA TYR A 468 27.14 -17.31 0.07
C TYR A 468 26.44 -15.95 0.02
N LEU A 469 27.15 -14.87 -0.32
CA LEU A 469 26.54 -13.53 -0.29
C LEU A 469 25.40 -13.42 -1.30
N ILE A 470 25.66 -13.54 -2.60
CA ILE A 470 24.66 -13.37 -3.68
C ILE A 470 23.45 -14.31 -3.51
N PRO A 471 23.62 -15.62 -3.18
CA PRO A 471 22.49 -16.49 -2.83
C PRO A 471 21.66 -15.94 -1.66
N THR A 472 22.30 -15.57 -0.55
CA THR A 472 21.61 -14.98 0.61
C THR A 472 20.92 -13.67 0.25
N LEU A 473 21.53 -12.84 -0.61
CA LEU A 473 20.92 -11.59 -1.08
C LEU A 473 19.62 -11.87 -1.85
N ASN A 474 19.64 -12.91 -2.69
CA ASN A 474 18.53 -13.30 -3.56
C ASN A 474 17.41 -14.03 -2.81
N ASP A 475 17.73 -14.83 -1.80
CA ASP A 475 16.73 -15.46 -0.92
C ASP A 475 15.98 -14.41 -0.09
N ILE A 476 16.67 -13.33 0.29
CA ILE A 476 16.07 -12.15 0.90
C ILE A 476 15.19 -11.40 -0.10
N GLY A 477 15.71 -11.03 -1.28
CA GLY A 477 14.95 -10.32 -2.32
C GLY A 477 13.69 -11.04 -2.82
N GLN A 478 13.64 -12.38 -2.67
CA GLN A 478 12.47 -13.23 -2.95
C GLN A 478 11.32 -13.10 -1.93
N LYS A 479 11.50 -12.49 -0.75
CA LYS A 479 10.40 -12.22 0.20
C LYS A 479 9.48 -11.08 -0.26
N GLY A 480 10.04 -10.15 -1.04
CA GLY A 480 9.34 -9.07 -1.73
C GLY A 480 8.96 -7.89 -0.83
N PHE A 481 9.02 -6.70 -1.42
CA PHE A 481 8.72 -5.42 -0.79
C PHE A 481 7.25 -5.06 -1.03
N PRO A 482 6.45 -4.78 0.02
CA PRO A 482 5.00 -4.61 -0.11
C PRO A 482 4.61 -3.26 -0.72
N LEU A 483 3.67 -3.32 -1.68
CA LEU A 483 2.93 -2.15 -2.16
C LEU A 483 1.65 -1.97 -1.32
N PRO A 484 1.18 -0.73 -1.11
CA PRO A 484 -0.09 -0.50 -0.43
C PRO A 484 -1.26 -0.96 -1.34
N VAL A 485 -2.09 -1.83 -0.80
CA VAL A 485 -3.25 -2.44 -1.47
C VAL A 485 -4.38 -2.63 -0.46
N PHE A 486 -5.62 -2.62 -0.95
CA PHE A 486 -6.83 -2.88 -0.14
C PHE A 486 -7.12 -4.38 -0.04
N ASP A 487 -7.80 -4.80 1.03
CA ASP A 487 -8.26 -6.18 1.14
C ASP A 487 -9.19 -6.55 -0.03
N GLY A 488 -8.98 -7.74 -0.60
CA GLY A 488 -9.77 -8.21 -1.75
C GLY A 488 -9.44 -7.53 -3.09
N VAL A 489 -8.40 -6.69 -3.18
CA VAL A 489 -7.86 -6.19 -4.46
C VAL A 489 -6.56 -6.94 -4.80
N SER A 490 -6.43 -7.40 -6.05
CA SER A 490 -5.18 -7.95 -6.59
C SER A 490 -4.72 -7.23 -7.85
N PHE A 491 -3.40 -7.23 -8.08
CA PHE A 491 -2.74 -6.57 -9.21
C PHE A 491 -2.60 -7.55 -10.39
N VAL A 492 -3.04 -7.11 -11.57
CA VAL A 492 -3.03 -7.90 -12.81
C VAL A 492 -2.43 -7.08 -13.96
N ASN A 493 -1.84 -7.77 -14.95
CA ASN A 493 -1.18 -7.16 -16.11
C ASN A 493 -0.11 -6.10 -15.74
N SER A 494 0.54 -6.26 -14.59
CA SER A 494 1.51 -5.30 -14.04
C SER A 494 2.76 -5.19 -14.90
N ASN A 495 3.30 -3.98 -15.01
CA ASN A 495 4.60 -3.69 -15.60
C ASN A 495 5.43 -2.79 -14.67
N LEU A 496 6.75 -2.88 -14.80
CA LEU A 496 7.71 -2.09 -14.03
C LEU A 496 8.63 -1.35 -15.00
N ILE A 497 8.83 -0.07 -14.76
CA ILE A 497 9.72 0.82 -15.51
C ILE A 497 10.66 1.48 -14.51
N LEU A 498 11.96 1.53 -14.84
CA LEU A 498 12.92 2.31 -14.06
C LEU A 498 12.98 3.74 -14.60
N MET A 499 13.03 4.70 -13.68
CA MET A 499 13.19 6.12 -13.95
C MET A 499 14.34 6.66 -13.10
N GLN A 500 14.76 7.89 -13.33
CA GLN A 500 15.70 8.53 -12.40
C GLN A 500 15.09 8.60 -11.00
N ASP A 501 15.82 8.07 -10.02
CA ASP A 501 15.49 8.02 -8.57
C ASP A 501 14.19 7.27 -8.21
N VAL A 502 13.54 6.59 -9.16
CA VAL A 502 12.19 6.01 -8.97
C VAL A 502 11.97 4.67 -9.69
N ILE A 503 11.35 3.70 -9.00
CA ILE A 503 10.67 2.56 -9.62
C ILE A 503 9.22 2.96 -9.91
N LEU A 504 8.80 2.94 -11.18
CA LEU A 504 7.42 3.12 -11.60
C LEU A 504 6.76 1.76 -11.85
N VAL A 505 5.70 1.44 -11.11
CA VAL A 505 4.86 0.25 -11.35
C VAL A 505 3.53 0.71 -11.95
N GLY A 506 3.16 0.18 -13.11
CA GLY A 506 1.81 0.30 -13.68
C GLY A 506 1.05 -1.02 -13.49
N THR A 507 -0.24 -0.97 -13.17
CA THR A 507 -1.06 -2.18 -12.98
C THR A 507 -2.55 -1.96 -13.26
N ASP A 508 -3.21 -3.02 -13.74
CA ASP A 508 -4.66 -3.12 -13.71
C ASP A 508 -5.08 -3.83 -12.42
N ILE A 509 -6.26 -3.54 -11.89
CA ILE A 509 -6.73 -4.16 -10.65
C ILE A 509 -7.86 -5.16 -10.91
N GLN A 510 -7.95 -6.16 -10.06
CA GLN A 510 -9.09 -7.08 -9.97
C GLN A 510 -9.64 -7.06 -8.54
N TYR A 511 -10.91 -6.70 -8.40
CA TYR A 511 -11.63 -6.81 -7.14
C TYR A 511 -12.23 -8.22 -7.00
N GLN A 512 -11.90 -8.89 -5.90
CA GLN A 512 -12.39 -10.21 -5.51
C GLN A 512 -13.14 -10.17 -4.16
N GLY A 513 -13.43 -8.97 -3.64
CA GLY A 513 -14.19 -8.80 -2.41
C GLY A 513 -15.53 -9.54 -2.48
N GLN A 514 -15.96 -10.10 -1.35
CA GLN A 514 -17.28 -10.73 -1.31
C GLN A 514 -18.33 -9.66 -1.57
N ILE A 515 -19.09 -9.80 -2.66
CA ILE A 515 -20.34 -9.06 -2.87
C ILE A 515 -21.14 -9.18 -1.58
N PHE A 516 -21.26 -8.07 -0.84
CA PHE A 516 -21.72 -8.07 0.55
C PHE A 516 -23.10 -8.75 0.66
N ARG A 517 -23.10 -10.02 1.09
CA ARG A 517 -24.31 -10.78 1.36
C ARG A 517 -24.82 -10.36 2.74
N HIS A 518 -25.73 -9.39 2.72
CA HIS A 518 -26.62 -9.11 3.84
C HIS A 518 -27.69 -10.20 3.98
#